data_AF-A0A9D4HQX7-F1
#
_entry.id   AF-A0A9D4HQX7-F1
#
_cell.length_a   1.000
_cell.length_b   1.000
_cell.length_c   1.000
_cell.angle_alpha   90.00
_cell.angle_beta   90.00
_cell.angle_gamma   90.00
#
_symmetry.space_group_name_H-M   'P 1'
#
loop_
_entity.id
_entity.type
_entity.pdbx_description
1 polymer ?
#
loop_
_entity_poly.entity_id
_entity_poly.type
_entity_poly.pdbx_seq_one_letter_code
_entity_poly.pdbx_strand_id
1 'polypeptide(L)'
;MDVHIVPGRELSVTTSVEPLLLKQKAKCSGSEEFVKYSEEEKRIIEKLTRKQKDSVQWLKYKQGIITSSNFNCVARHSRVIASRGTNQATVSLVAALLGGSSFKGNKATLYGQRQEPKAVAEYLALMKSCHKRCSVVECGLVI
;
A
#
# COMPACT_ATOMS: atom_id res chain seq x y z
N MET A 1 27.26 -45.61 -9.71
CA MET A 1 26.04 -44.81 -9.52
C MET A 1 26.08 -44.36 -8.08
N ASP A 2 26.40 -43.10 -7.82
CA ASP A 2 26.17 -42.46 -6.52
C ASP A 2 26.09 -40.95 -6.78
N VAL A 3 24.86 -40.46 -6.97
CA VAL A 3 24.56 -39.04 -7.09
C VAL A 3 24.23 -38.56 -5.68
N HIS A 4 25.20 -37.94 -5.04
CA HIS A 4 24.95 -37.18 -3.81
C HIS A 4 24.07 -35.97 -4.14
N ILE A 5 22.78 -36.10 -3.84
CA ILE A 5 21.86 -34.97 -3.80
C ILE A 5 22.16 -34.20 -2.52
N VAL A 6 22.86 -33.06 -2.65
CA VAL A 6 22.92 -32.06 -1.58
C VAL A 6 21.55 -31.36 -1.59
N PRO A 7 20.73 -31.45 -0.53
CA PRO A 7 19.48 -30.72 -0.48
C PRO A 7 19.82 -29.23 -0.44
N GLY A 8 19.43 -28.54 -1.51
CA GLY A 8 19.54 -27.10 -1.63
C GLY A 8 18.85 -26.46 -0.44
N ARG A 9 19.63 -25.72 0.35
CA ARG A 9 19.13 -24.80 1.37
C ARG A 9 18.06 -23.93 0.72
N GLU A 10 16.80 -24.14 1.09
CA GLU A 10 15.82 -23.07 1.02
C GLU A 10 16.33 -21.96 1.94
N LEU A 11 17.04 -20.99 1.37
CA LEU A 11 17.18 -19.69 2.00
C LEU A 11 15.78 -19.09 2.03
N SER A 12 15.03 -19.38 3.09
CA SER A 12 13.97 -18.51 3.56
C SER A 12 14.64 -17.18 3.95
N VAL A 13 14.88 -16.32 2.96
CA VAL A 13 15.18 -14.92 3.24
C VAL A 13 13.87 -14.33 3.73
N THR A 14 13.65 -14.47 5.02
CA THR A 14 12.61 -13.77 5.76
C THR A 14 13.05 -12.31 5.85
N THR A 15 13.07 -11.58 4.73
CA THR A 15 13.22 -10.12 4.73
C THR A 15 11.90 -9.56 5.24
N SER A 16 11.71 -9.65 6.55
CA SER A 16 10.61 -9.01 7.27
C SER A 16 10.88 -7.51 7.26
N VAL A 17 10.56 -6.84 6.15
CA VAL A 17 10.62 -5.38 6.07
C VAL A 17 9.58 -4.84 7.05
N GLU A 18 9.97 -4.05 8.03
CA GLU A 18 9.00 -3.59 9.02
C GLU A 18 8.09 -2.46 8.49
N PRO A 19 6.78 -2.47 8.81
CA PRO A 19 5.87 -1.36 8.54
C PRO A 19 6.32 -0.05 9.22
N LEU A 20 6.00 1.09 8.60
CA LEU A 20 6.42 2.43 9.05
C LEU A 20 6.08 2.71 10.52
N LEU A 21 4.87 2.36 10.96
CA LEU A 21 4.43 2.57 12.35
C LEU A 21 5.24 1.76 13.37
N LEU A 22 5.79 0.62 12.97
CA LEU A 22 6.68 -0.19 13.82
C LEU A 22 8.09 0.41 13.86
N LYS A 23 8.60 0.85 12.71
CA LYS A 23 9.89 1.56 12.62
C LYS A 23 9.90 2.87 13.44
N GLN A 24 8.77 3.58 13.54
CA GLN A 24 8.67 4.82 14.33
C GLN A 24 8.58 4.59 15.84
N LYS A 25 7.89 3.53 16.30
CA LYS A 25 7.79 3.22 17.75
C LYS A 25 9.13 2.91 18.39
N ALA A 26 10.08 2.36 17.64
CA ALA A 26 11.42 2.07 18.14
C ALA A 26 12.33 3.31 18.30
N LYS A 27 11.91 4.48 17.81
CA LYS A 27 12.78 5.66 17.62
C LYS A 27 12.31 6.93 18.33
N CYS A 28 11.54 6.79 19.40
CA CYS A 28 11.11 7.93 20.24
C CYS A 28 12.28 8.45 21.11
N SER A 29 13.24 9.11 20.45
CA SER A 29 14.29 9.91 21.09
C SER A 29 14.57 11.15 20.22
N GLY A 30 13.70 12.15 20.30
CA GLY A 30 13.99 13.57 20.01
C GLY A 30 14.42 14.01 18.60
N SER A 31 14.75 13.12 17.66
CA SER A 31 15.09 13.47 16.29
C SER A 31 14.02 12.97 15.31
N GLU A 32 13.44 13.89 14.55
CA GLU A 32 12.50 13.60 13.45
C GLU A 32 13.25 12.99 12.25
N GLU A 33 13.89 11.83 12.45
CA GLU A 33 14.39 11.06 11.30
C GLU A 33 13.21 10.38 10.61
N PHE A 34 12.81 10.96 9.48
CA PHE A 34 11.88 10.32 8.55
C PHE A 34 12.40 8.93 8.19
N VAL A 35 11.57 7.91 8.46
CA VAL A 35 11.88 6.54 8.06
C VAL A 35 11.95 6.49 6.53
N LYS A 36 13.16 6.28 6.00
CA LYS A 36 13.41 6.09 4.57
C LYS A 36 13.52 4.60 4.27
N TYR A 37 12.78 4.14 3.27
CA TYR A 37 12.99 2.82 2.68
C TYR A 37 14.03 2.92 1.56
N SER A 38 14.93 1.96 1.51
CA SER A 38 15.80 1.74 0.35
C SER A 38 14.99 1.30 -0.87
N GLU A 39 15.56 1.44 -2.08
CA GLU A 39 14.92 1.02 -3.31
C GLU A 39 14.60 -0.49 -3.34
N GLU A 40 15.42 -1.31 -2.69
CA GLU A 40 15.16 -2.74 -2.58
C GLU A 40 14.01 -3.04 -1.61
N GLU A 41 13.96 -2.38 -0.45
CA GLU A 41 12.82 -2.49 0.47
C GLU A 41 11.51 -2.06 -0.21
N LYS A 42 11.53 -0.98 -0.99
CA LYS A 42 10.35 -0.52 -1.76
C LYS A 42 9.86 -1.58 -2.74
N ARG A 43 10.77 -2.22 -3.48
CA ARG A 43 10.43 -3.32 -4.41
C ARG A 43 9.85 -4.53 -3.69
N ILE A 44 10.37 -4.85 -2.51
CA ILE A 44 9.85 -5.95 -1.68
C ILE A 44 8.44 -5.61 -1.20
N ILE A 45 8.23 -4.39 -0.68
CA ILE A 45 6.91 -3.94 -0.22
C ILE A 45 5.89 -3.97 -1.37
N GLU A 46 6.24 -3.47 -2.55
CA GLU A 46 5.37 -3.52 -3.73
C GLU A 46 4.93 -4.97 -4.02
N LYS A 47 5.88 -5.90 -4.13
CA LYS A 47 5.58 -7.31 -4.40
C LYS A 47 4.70 -7.95 -3.34
N LEU A 48 5.01 -7.75 -2.05
CA LEU A 48 4.26 -8.33 -0.92
C LEU A 48 2.81 -7.82 -0.83
N THR A 49 2.54 -6.68 -1.43
CA THR A 49 1.28 -5.96 -1.25
C THR A 49 0.41 -5.96 -2.53
N ARG A 50 0.79 -6.65 -3.61
CA ARG A 50 0.02 -6.71 -4.87
C ARG A 50 -1.43 -7.17 -4.74
N LYS A 51 -1.76 -8.02 -3.76
CA LYS A 51 -3.15 -8.43 -3.48
C LYS A 51 -3.99 -7.35 -2.78
N GLN A 52 -3.41 -6.18 -2.55
CA GLN A 52 -4.06 -4.98 -2.02
C GLN A 52 -4.94 -5.25 -0.79
N LYS A 53 -6.25 -4.96 -0.88
CA LYS A 53 -7.21 -5.13 0.24
C LYS A 53 -7.24 -6.55 0.81
N ASP A 54 -6.88 -7.55 0.01
CA ASP A 54 -6.87 -8.96 0.41
C ASP A 54 -5.51 -9.39 0.99
N SER A 55 -4.51 -8.49 1.04
CA SER A 55 -3.21 -8.70 1.70
C SER A 55 -3.19 -8.07 3.09
N VAL A 56 -2.96 -8.88 4.12
CA VAL A 56 -2.68 -8.41 5.48
C VAL A 56 -1.46 -7.47 5.49
N GLN A 57 -0.47 -7.72 4.63
CA GLN A 57 0.72 -6.87 4.54
C GLN A 57 0.36 -5.49 3.99
N TRP A 58 -0.49 -5.40 2.96
CA TRP A 58 -0.94 -4.12 2.43
C TRP A 58 -1.63 -3.29 3.52
N LEU A 59 -2.51 -3.90 4.31
CA LEU A 59 -3.17 -3.20 5.43
C LEU A 59 -2.16 -2.70 6.47
N LYS A 60 -1.14 -3.51 6.82
CA LYS A 60 -0.09 -3.13 7.77
C LYS A 60 0.79 -1.99 7.26
N TYR A 61 1.29 -2.08 6.02
CA TYR A 61 2.17 -1.04 5.47
C TYR A 61 1.43 0.25 5.16
N LYS A 62 0.14 0.20 4.80
CA LYS A 62 -0.66 1.39 4.48
C LYS A 62 -0.98 2.25 5.71
N GLN A 63 -0.98 1.68 6.92
CA GLN A 63 -1.29 2.44 8.13
C GLN A 63 -0.29 3.57 8.36
N GLY A 64 -0.80 4.77 8.64
CA GLY A 64 0.02 5.96 8.82
C GLY A 64 0.55 6.57 7.52
N ILE A 65 0.23 6.02 6.35
CA ILE A 65 0.61 6.58 5.05
C ILE A 65 -0.49 7.48 4.49
N ILE A 66 -0.10 8.67 4.05
CA ILE A 66 -0.94 9.51 3.18
C ILE A 66 -0.91 8.87 1.79
N THR A 67 -2.05 8.33 1.37
CA THR A 67 -2.22 7.68 0.06
C THR A 67 -2.96 8.59 -0.90
N SER A 68 -2.87 8.32 -2.19
CA SER A 68 -3.55 9.13 -3.22
C SER A 68 -5.05 9.31 -2.94
N SER A 69 -5.73 8.29 -2.40
CA SER A 69 -7.17 8.35 -2.10
C SER A 69 -7.53 9.20 -0.87
N ASN A 70 -6.60 9.45 0.05
CA ASN A 70 -6.84 10.25 1.26
C ASN A 70 -6.11 11.61 1.22
N PHE A 71 -5.19 11.82 0.27
CA PHE A 71 -4.39 13.03 0.14
C PHE A 71 -5.23 14.32 0.11
N ASN A 72 -6.29 14.35 -0.70
CA ASN A 72 -7.15 15.52 -0.79
C ASN A 72 -7.83 15.86 0.56
N CYS A 73 -8.23 14.83 1.31
CA CYS A 73 -8.79 15.01 2.64
C CYS A 73 -7.74 15.63 3.58
N VAL A 74 -6.54 15.04 3.63
CA VAL A 74 -5.44 15.56 4.44
C VAL A 74 -5.11 17.01 4.08
N ALA A 75 -4.90 17.30 2.80
CA ALA A 75 -4.57 18.65 2.32
C ALA A 75 -5.63 19.69 2.71
N ARG A 76 -6.93 19.34 2.60
CA ARG A 76 -8.02 20.23 2.99
C ARG A 76 -8.02 20.49 4.49
N HIS A 77 -7.85 19.44 5.30
CA HIS A 77 -7.83 19.58 6.76
C HIS A 77 -6.60 20.37 7.25
N SER A 78 -5.42 20.19 6.64
CA SER A 78 -4.24 20.99 6.95
C SER A 78 -4.46 22.48 6.71
N ARG A 79 -5.16 22.86 5.62
CA ARG A 79 -5.52 24.27 5.36
C ARG A 79 -6.51 24.82 6.39
N VAL A 80 -7.46 23.99 6.86
CA VAL A 80 -8.41 24.40 7.90
C VAL A 80 -7.71 24.63 9.23
N ILE A 81 -6.75 23.78 9.61
CA ILE A 81 -5.93 23.99 10.80
C ILE A 81 -5.17 25.32 10.70
N ALA A 82 -4.49 25.54 9.57
CA ALA A 82 -3.70 26.75 9.35
C ALA A 82 -4.54 28.04 9.40
N SER A 83 -5.82 27.98 9.01
CA SER A 83 -6.70 29.16 8.96
C SER A 83 -7.56 29.37 10.20
N ARG A 84 -7.90 28.31 10.95
CA ARG A 84 -8.85 28.38 12.07
C ARG A 84 -8.26 28.03 13.42
N GLY A 85 -7.04 27.48 13.49
CA GLY A 85 -6.38 27.10 14.75
C GLY A 85 -7.05 25.97 15.53
N THR A 86 -8.08 25.31 14.97
CA THR A 86 -8.85 24.28 15.66
C THR A 86 -8.44 22.86 15.24
N ASN A 87 -7.87 22.09 16.17
CA ASN A 87 -7.46 20.69 15.96
C ASN A 87 -8.61 19.68 16.04
N GLN A 88 -9.79 20.07 16.54
CA GLN A 88 -10.93 19.16 16.72
C GLN A 88 -11.41 18.54 15.40
N ALA A 89 -11.16 19.19 14.26
CA ALA A 89 -11.55 18.71 12.93
C ALA A 89 -10.69 17.55 12.40
N THR A 90 -9.61 17.14 13.08
CA THR A 90 -8.64 16.15 12.53
C THR A 90 -8.54 14.83 13.28
N VAL A 91 -9.18 14.70 14.44
CA VAL A 91 -9.17 13.44 15.23
C VAL A 91 -9.73 12.26 14.42
N SER A 92 -10.81 12.50 13.66
CA SER A 92 -11.40 11.49 12.77
C SER A 92 -10.50 11.13 11.58
N LEU A 93 -9.72 12.08 11.08
CA LEU A 93 -8.76 11.88 10.00
C LEU A 93 -7.55 11.06 10.46
N VAL A 94 -7.02 11.34 11.65
CA VAL A 94 -5.94 10.56 12.26
C VAL A 94 -6.40 9.12 12.50
N ALA A 95 -7.61 8.93 13.06
CA ALA A 95 -8.19 7.60 13.22
C ALA A 95 -8.34 6.86 11.87
N ALA A 96 -8.75 7.57 10.81
CA ALA A 96 -8.87 6.98 9.47
C ALA A 96 -7.51 6.57 8.89
N LEU A 97 -6.46 7.39 9.05
CA LEU A 97 -5.09 7.09 8.60
C LEU A 97 -4.47 5.90 9.35
N LEU A 98 -4.82 5.72 10.62
CA LEU A 98 -4.35 4.61 11.45
C LEU A 98 -5.17 3.31 11.29
N GLY A 99 -6.12 3.29 10.35
CA GLY A 99 -6.92 2.09 10.05
C GLY A 99 -8.17 1.91 10.91
N GLY A 100 -8.58 2.93 11.66
CA GLY A 100 -9.80 2.92 12.48
C GLY A 100 -11.10 2.99 11.67
N SER A 101 -11.04 3.35 10.39
CA SER A 101 -12.21 3.36 9.49
C SER A 101 -12.19 2.16 8.54
N SER A 102 -13.00 1.13 8.85
CA SER A 102 -13.34 0.09 7.89
C SER A 102 -14.39 0.63 6.92
N PHE A 103 -13.98 0.92 5.68
CA PHE A 103 -14.93 1.29 4.63
C PHE A 103 -15.75 0.07 4.22
N LYS A 104 -17.03 0.05 4.58
CA LYS A 104 -17.91 -1.11 4.32
C LYS A 104 -18.45 -1.22 2.88
N GLY A 105 -18.09 -0.31 1.98
CA GLY A 105 -18.55 -0.32 0.58
C GLY A 105 -20.03 0.02 0.44
N ASN A 106 -20.37 1.00 -0.40
CA ASN A 106 -21.76 1.18 -0.83
C ASN A 106 -22.03 0.33 -2.08
N LYS A 107 -23.30 0.22 -2.50
CA LYS A 107 -23.69 -0.57 -3.69
C LYS A 107 -22.90 -0.17 -4.95
N ALA A 108 -22.63 1.12 -5.13
CA ALA A 108 -21.86 1.62 -6.27
C ALA A 108 -20.40 1.19 -6.21
N THR A 109 -19.76 1.25 -5.03
CA THR A 109 -18.38 0.77 -4.86
C THR A 109 -18.27 -0.74 -5.11
N LEU A 110 -19.21 -1.53 -4.59
CA LEU A 110 -19.23 -2.97 -4.83
C LEU A 110 -19.46 -3.31 -6.30
N TYR A 111 -20.29 -2.51 -7.00
CA TYR A 111 -20.45 -2.64 -8.44
C TYR A 111 -19.11 -2.37 -9.16
N GLY A 112 -18.44 -1.25 -8.86
CA GLY A 112 -17.14 -0.92 -9.43
C GLY A 112 -16.11 -2.03 -9.25
N GLN A 113 -15.99 -2.57 -8.04
CA GLN A 113 -15.07 -3.69 -7.74
C GLN A 113 -15.36 -4.94 -8.57
N ARG A 114 -16.63 -5.22 -8.90
CA ARG A 114 -17.00 -6.37 -9.76
C ARG A 114 -16.73 -6.13 -11.24
N GLN A 115 -16.74 -4.87 -11.69
CA GLN A 115 -16.53 -4.53 -13.10
C GLN A 115 -15.06 -4.31 -13.44
N GLU A 116 -14.22 -3.91 -12.48
CA GLU A 116 -12.80 -3.63 -12.71
C GLU A 116 -12.04 -4.77 -13.43
N PRO A 117 -12.18 -6.05 -13.06
CA PRO A 117 -11.52 -7.14 -13.80
C PRO A 117 -11.96 -7.24 -15.27
N LYS A 118 -13.23 -6.95 -15.56
CA LYS A 118 -13.76 -6.96 -16.94
C LYS A 118 -13.21 -5.80 -17.75
N ALA A 119 -13.18 -4.61 -17.15
CA ALA A 119 -12.60 -3.42 -17.78
C ALA A 119 -11.11 -3.62 -18.10
N VAL A 120 -10.34 -4.27 -17.20
CA VAL A 120 -8.94 -4.62 -17.45
C VAL A 120 -8.81 -5.62 -18.61
N ALA A 121 -9.67 -6.62 -18.68
CA ALA A 121 -9.66 -7.61 -19.77
C ALA A 121 -9.97 -6.97 -21.14
N GLU A 122 -10.97 -6.08 -21.19
CA GLU A 122 -11.33 -5.32 -22.39
C GLU A 122 -10.19 -4.38 -22.82
N TYR A 123 -9.59 -3.66 -21.87
CA TYR A 123 -8.41 -2.83 -22.11
C TYR A 123 -7.25 -3.65 -22.69
N LEU A 124 -6.94 -4.80 -22.10
CA LEU A 124 -5.87 -5.67 -22.59
C LEU A 124 -6.14 -6.21 -24.00
N ALA A 125 -7.39 -6.56 -24.31
CA ALA A 125 -7.77 -7.02 -25.65
C ALA A 125 -7.53 -5.92 -26.69
N LEU A 126 -7.98 -4.70 -26.40
CA LEU A 126 -7.78 -3.53 -27.25
C LEU A 126 -6.29 -3.18 -27.40
N MET A 127 -5.52 -3.19 -26.31
CA MET A 127 -4.11 -2.84 -26.38
C MET A 127 -3.30 -3.90 -27.14
N LYS A 128 -3.64 -5.18 -27.02
CA LYS A 128 -2.96 -6.25 -27.76
C LYS A 128 -3.24 -6.22 -29.27
N SER A 129 -4.35 -5.62 -29.73
CA SER A 129 -4.58 -5.44 -31.17
C SER A 129 -3.66 -4.38 -31.78
N CYS A 130 -3.21 -3.41 -30.98
CA CYS A 130 -2.39 -2.29 -31.43
C CYS A 130 -0.90 -2.40 -31.03
N HIS A 131 -0.59 -3.20 -30.01
CA HIS A 131 0.75 -3.29 -29.43
C HIS A 131 1.23 -4.75 -29.32
N LYS A 132 2.38 -5.04 -29.94
CA LYS A 132 3.00 -6.39 -29.94
C LYS A 132 3.48 -6.88 -28.58
N ARG A 133 3.70 -5.97 -27.62
CA ARG A 133 4.18 -6.27 -26.27
C ARG A 133 3.41 -5.43 -25.26
N CYS A 134 2.23 -5.91 -24.86
CA CYS A 134 1.43 -5.31 -23.81
C CYS A 134 1.23 -6.32 -22.68
N SER A 135 1.63 -5.93 -21.47
CA SER A 135 1.35 -6.65 -20.23
C SER A 135 0.77 -5.70 -19.20
N VAL A 136 -0.17 -6.20 -18.42
CA VAL A 136 -0.70 -5.53 -17.23
C VAL A 136 -0.40 -6.44 -16.06
N VAL A 137 0.09 -5.86 -14.98
CA VAL A 137 0.39 -6.57 -13.73
C VAL A 137 -0.32 -5.87 -12.59
N GLU A 138 -0.79 -6.64 -11.63
CA GLU A 138 -1.29 -6.08 -10.38
C GLU A 138 -0.15 -5.34 -9.66
N CYS A 139 -0.46 -4.14 -9.15
CA CYS A 139 0.50 -3.29 -8.46
C CYS A 139 0.21 -3.28 -6.96
N GLY A 140 1.28 -3.37 -6.16
CA GLY A 140 1.23 -3.16 -4.72
C GLY A 140 1.44 -1.70 -4.31
N LEU A 141 1.77 -1.48 -3.03
CA LEU A 141 2.07 -0.16 -2.50
C LEU A 141 3.38 0.33 -3.11
N VAL A 142 3.35 1.57 -3.60
CA VAL A 142 4.52 2.29 -4.08
C VAL A 142 4.80 3.42 -3.09
N ILE A 143 5.99 3.42 -2.48
CA ILE A 143 6.41 4.29 -1.38
C ILE A 143 7.74 4.96 -1.73
#